data_AF-A0A4Q3VVC5-F1
#
_entry.id   AF-A0A4Q3VVC5-F1
#
_cell.length_a   1.000
_cell.length_b   1.000
_cell.length_c   1.000
_cell.angle_alpha   90.00
_cell.angle_beta   90.00
_cell.angle_gamma   90.00
#
_symmetry.space_group_name_H-M   'P 1'
#
loop_
_entity.id
_entity.type
_entity.pdbx_description
1 polymer ?
#
loop_
_entity_poly.entity_id
_entity_poly.type
_entity_poly.pdbx_seq_one_letter_code
_entity_poly.pdbx_strand_id
1 'polypeptide(L)'
;DHTSEQLTELLLNQSAKRLVASYLEELVAQRLAEGLARDAGVAEGTSFGKLDRKTRNRLVETIKRWSLGGVRAVPLEKGEVVAGGVSLDEVDPQTMASRKVRGLYLCGEVLDVAGPVGGYNLQAAWATGFVAGESAAASLDTEA
;
A
#
# COMPACT_ATOMS: atom_id res chain seq x y z
N ASP A 1 -12.88 4.11 13.27
CA ASP A 1 -12.96 4.71 11.92
C ASP A 1 -14.25 5.51 11.86
N HIS A 2 -14.18 6.84 11.99
CA HIS A 2 -15.38 7.70 12.04
C HIS A 2 -15.84 8.05 10.62
N THR A 3 -17.14 8.10 10.36
CA THR A 3 -17.69 8.67 9.13
C THR A 3 -17.49 10.19 9.10
N SER A 4 -17.69 10.83 7.93
CA SER A 4 -17.59 12.29 7.80
C SER A 4 -18.62 13.01 8.67
N GLU A 5 -19.81 12.44 8.83
CA GLU A 5 -20.88 12.95 9.69
C GLU A 5 -20.46 12.86 11.17
N GLN A 6 -19.99 11.69 11.61
CA GLN A 6 -19.50 11.51 12.98
C GLN A 6 -18.33 12.44 13.30
N LEU A 7 -17.39 12.63 12.35
CA LEU A 7 -16.30 13.58 12.52
C LEU A 7 -16.83 15.02 12.60
N THR A 8 -17.83 15.37 11.79
CA THR A 8 -18.46 16.70 11.87
C THR A 8 -19.10 16.94 13.22
N GLU A 9 -19.82 15.95 13.77
CA GLU A 9 -20.40 16.02 15.11
C GLU A 9 -19.33 16.17 16.19
N LEU A 10 -18.23 15.41 16.10
CA LEU A 10 -17.10 15.55 17.04
C LEU A 10 -16.48 16.95 17.02
N LEU A 11 -16.35 17.56 15.84
CA LEU A 11 -15.85 18.93 15.70
C LEU A 11 -16.84 19.96 16.24
N LEU A 12 -18.15 19.74 16.06
CA LEU A 12 -19.21 20.62 16.59
C LEU A 12 -19.32 20.55 18.11
N ASN A 13 -18.99 19.41 18.71
CA ASN A 13 -19.03 19.20 20.15
C ASN A 13 -17.79 19.73 20.90
N GLN A 14 -16.82 20.34 20.19
CA GLN A 14 -15.65 20.95 20.84
C GLN A 14 -16.00 22.26 21.54
N SER A 15 -15.31 22.54 22.64
CA SER A 15 -15.42 23.82 23.34
C SER A 15 -15.06 24.99 22.41
N ALA A 16 -15.93 26.01 22.34
CA ALA A 16 -15.77 27.15 21.43
C ALA A 16 -14.45 27.94 21.62
N LYS A 17 -13.87 27.90 22.83
CA LYS A 17 -12.61 28.57 23.17
C LYS A 17 -11.38 27.75 22.78
N ARG A 18 -11.54 26.45 22.56
CA ARG A 18 -10.44 25.54 22.22
C ARG A 18 -9.90 25.88 20.83
N LEU A 19 -8.58 25.84 20.68
CA LEU A 19 -7.93 26.01 19.39
C LEU A 19 -8.06 24.74 18.55
N VAL A 20 -8.31 24.91 17.26
CA VAL A 20 -8.40 23.78 16.31
C VAL A 20 -7.05 23.06 16.20
N ALA A 21 -5.94 23.80 16.16
CA ALA A 21 -4.59 23.24 16.09
C ALA A 21 -4.29 22.33 17.28
N SER A 22 -4.53 22.80 18.51
CA SER A 22 -4.31 22.00 19.72
C SER A 22 -5.15 20.72 19.75
N TYR A 23 -6.39 20.76 19.24
CA TYR A 23 -7.18 19.54 19.09
C TYR A 23 -6.58 18.55 18.08
N LEU A 24 -6.09 19.03 16.95
CA LEU A 24 -5.47 18.16 15.94
C LEU A 24 -4.16 17.54 16.45
N GLU A 25 -3.34 18.31 17.18
CA GLU A 25 -2.08 17.84 17.79
C GLU A 25 -2.28 16.75 18.86
N GLU A 26 -3.45 16.70 19.49
CA GLU A 26 -3.81 15.60 20.41
C GLU A 26 -4.18 14.31 19.68
N LEU A 27 -4.58 14.39 18.39
CA LEU A 27 -4.99 13.24 17.59
C LEU A 27 -3.85 12.68 16.74
N VAL A 28 -2.94 13.54 16.28
CA VAL A 28 -1.89 13.17 15.34
C VAL A 28 -0.58 13.91 15.65
N ALA A 29 0.53 13.43 15.08
CA ALA A 29 1.82 14.10 15.22
C ALA A 29 1.74 15.58 14.76
N GLN A 30 2.45 16.47 15.46
CA GLN A 30 2.39 17.92 15.26
C GLN A 30 2.53 18.34 13.79
N ARG A 31 3.53 17.81 13.07
CA ARG A 31 3.75 18.16 11.64
C ARG A 31 2.56 17.77 10.76
N LEU A 32 1.83 16.71 11.13
CA LEU A 32 0.63 16.26 10.44
C LEU A 32 -0.55 17.19 10.74
N ALA A 33 -0.71 17.59 12.01
CA ALA A 33 -1.73 18.56 12.43
C ALA A 33 -1.56 19.90 11.69
N GLU A 34 -0.33 20.40 11.61
CA GLU A 34 0.02 21.60 10.86
C GLU A 34 -0.29 21.48 9.37
N GLY A 35 -0.02 20.31 8.76
CA GLY A 35 -0.36 20.02 7.36
C GLY A 35 -1.87 20.00 7.12
N LEU A 36 -2.62 19.28 7.98
CA LEU A 36 -4.07 19.19 7.90
C LEU A 36 -4.74 20.56 8.06
N ALA A 37 -4.32 21.35 9.05
CA ALA A 37 -4.88 22.68 9.28
C ALA A 37 -4.64 23.61 8.09
N ARG A 38 -3.42 23.59 7.54
CA ARG A 38 -3.03 24.37 6.36
C ARG A 38 -3.85 24.01 5.13
N ASP A 39 -3.93 22.73 4.79
CA ASP A 39 -4.62 22.27 3.57
C ASP A 39 -6.14 22.37 3.69
N ALA A 40 -6.69 22.30 4.91
CA ALA A 40 -8.09 22.62 5.18
C ALA A 40 -8.38 24.13 5.12
N GLY A 41 -7.35 24.99 5.13
CA GLY A 41 -7.47 26.44 5.18
C GLY A 41 -7.94 26.95 6.54
N VAL A 42 -7.54 26.30 7.64
CA VAL A 42 -7.74 26.78 9.00
C VAL A 42 -6.63 27.78 9.32
N ALA A 43 -7.01 29.03 9.61
CA ALA A 43 -6.05 30.06 9.99
C ALA A 43 -5.42 29.75 11.36
N GLU A 44 -4.17 30.18 11.56
CA GLU A 44 -3.48 30.03 12.83
C GLU A 44 -4.27 30.70 13.97
N GLY A 45 -4.31 30.05 15.14
CA GLY A 45 -5.07 30.55 16.29
C GLY A 45 -6.60 30.50 16.14
N THR A 46 -7.12 29.85 15.10
CA THR A 46 -8.58 29.65 14.96
C THR A 46 -9.10 28.79 16.11
N SER A 47 -10.08 29.30 16.86
CA SER A 47 -10.82 28.53 17.84
C SER A 47 -12.06 27.88 17.21
N PHE A 48 -12.57 26.79 17.80
CA PHE A 48 -13.75 26.09 17.29
C PHE A 48 -14.98 26.99 17.16
N GLY A 49 -15.16 27.96 18.08
CA GLY A 49 -16.26 28.93 18.01
C GLY A 49 -16.15 29.91 16.83
N LYS A 50 -14.97 30.07 16.24
CA LYS A 50 -14.72 30.91 15.05
C LYS A 50 -14.58 30.10 13.76
N LEU A 51 -14.65 28.77 13.85
CA LEU A 51 -14.52 27.89 12.70
C LEU A 51 -15.83 27.87 11.91
N ASP A 52 -15.85 28.56 10.77
CA ASP A 52 -17.03 28.60 9.92
C ASP A 52 -17.38 27.22 9.31
N ARG A 53 -18.63 27.06 8.86
CA ARG A 53 -19.12 25.81 8.27
C ARG A 53 -18.33 25.36 7.05
N LYS A 54 -17.91 26.29 6.18
CA LYS A 54 -17.19 25.97 4.95
C LYS A 54 -15.80 25.42 5.28
N THR A 55 -15.09 26.07 6.19
CA THR A 55 -13.76 25.68 6.66
C THR A 55 -13.81 24.39 7.47
N ARG A 56 -14.81 24.20 8.33
CA ARG A 56 -15.04 22.92 9.01
C ARG A 56 -15.28 21.77 8.02
N ASN A 57 -16.11 21.97 7.01
CA ASN A 57 -16.37 20.94 6.00
C ASN A 57 -15.08 20.60 5.22
N ARG A 58 -14.26 21.60 4.88
CA ARG A 58 -12.93 21.35 4.28
C ARG A 58 -12.01 20.58 5.23
N LEU A 59 -12.04 20.87 6.53
CA LEU A 59 -11.24 20.14 7.52
C LEU A 59 -11.65 18.66 7.59
N VAL A 60 -12.94 18.37 7.64
CA VAL A 60 -13.47 16.99 7.61
C VAL A 60 -13.02 16.27 6.33
N GLU A 61 -13.18 16.91 5.17
CA GLU A 61 -12.76 16.35 3.89
C GLU A 61 -11.25 16.10 3.85
N THR A 62 -10.45 17.05 4.33
CA THR A 62 -8.99 16.94 4.37
C THR A 62 -8.56 15.80 5.29
N ILE A 63 -9.21 15.61 6.44
CA ILE A 63 -8.92 14.48 7.34
C ILE A 63 -9.28 13.13 6.71
N LYS A 64 -10.39 13.04 5.99
CA LYS A 64 -10.88 11.75 5.43
C LYS A 64 -10.31 11.42 4.04
N ARG A 65 -9.91 12.43 3.27
CA ARG A 65 -9.50 12.32 1.86
C ARG A 65 -8.37 13.30 1.55
N TRP A 66 -7.32 13.28 2.37
CA TRP A 66 -6.18 14.17 2.18
C TRP A 66 -5.49 13.92 0.84
N SER A 67 -5.48 14.93 -0.03
CA SER A 67 -4.70 14.90 -1.26
C SER A 67 -3.24 15.22 -0.96
N LEU A 68 -2.37 14.21 -1.00
CA LEU A 68 -0.91 14.35 -0.80
C LEU A 68 -0.15 14.59 -2.12
N GLY A 69 -0.85 14.94 -3.19
CA GLY A 69 -0.28 15.14 -4.52
C GLY A 69 -0.14 13.85 -5.34
N GLY A 70 0.53 13.97 -6.49
CA GLY A 70 0.73 12.85 -7.42
C GLY A 70 1.80 11.87 -6.95
N VAL A 71 1.55 10.59 -7.17
CA VAL A 71 2.52 9.51 -6.95
C VAL A 71 3.60 9.58 -8.04
N ARG A 72 4.86 9.38 -7.64
CA ARG A 72 6.00 9.27 -8.58
C ARG A 72 6.46 7.82 -8.63
N ALA A 73 6.90 7.37 -9.79
CA ALA A 73 7.51 6.05 -9.95
C ALA A 73 8.77 5.96 -9.07
N VAL A 74 8.91 4.82 -8.39
CA VAL A 74 10.13 4.47 -7.64
C VAL A 74 11.02 3.67 -8.59
N PRO A 75 12.33 3.95 -8.67
CA PRO A 75 13.27 3.14 -9.45
C PRO A 75 13.24 1.67 -9.02
N LEU A 76 13.38 0.75 -9.98
CA LEU A 76 13.26 -0.69 -9.73
C LEU A 76 14.28 -1.19 -8.71
N GLU A 77 15.47 -0.60 -8.68
CA GLU A 77 16.57 -0.95 -7.76
C GLU A 77 16.24 -0.65 -6.29
N LYS A 78 15.19 0.15 -6.04
CA LYS A 78 14.65 0.44 -4.70
C LYS A 78 13.40 -0.38 -4.38
N GLY A 79 12.90 -1.18 -5.33
CA GLY A 79 11.78 -2.07 -5.11
C GLY A 79 12.19 -3.28 -4.27
N GLU A 80 11.28 -3.76 -3.44
CA GLU A 80 11.46 -5.02 -2.70
C GLU A 80 11.17 -6.25 -3.55
N VAL A 81 10.35 -6.09 -4.60
CA VAL A 81 9.88 -7.14 -5.51
C VAL A 81 9.76 -6.57 -6.92
N VAL A 82 10.04 -7.38 -7.92
CA VAL A 82 9.83 -7.08 -9.34
C VAL A 82 8.48 -7.62 -9.81
N ALA A 83 7.66 -6.76 -10.43
CA ALA A 83 6.49 -7.20 -11.21
C ALA A 83 6.88 -7.32 -12.69
N GLY A 84 6.55 -8.44 -13.32
CA GLY A 84 7.13 -8.87 -14.60
C GLY A 84 8.06 -10.07 -14.42
N GLY A 85 8.56 -10.63 -15.53
CA GLY A 85 9.45 -11.79 -15.50
C GLY A 85 9.24 -12.68 -16.72
N VAL A 86 9.59 -13.96 -16.58
CA VAL A 86 9.26 -14.99 -17.57
C VAL A 86 7.76 -15.22 -17.58
N SER A 87 7.16 -15.12 -18.77
CA SER A 87 5.72 -15.33 -18.95
C SER A 87 5.30 -16.72 -18.47
N LEU A 88 4.22 -16.77 -17.68
CA LEU A 88 3.65 -18.00 -17.15
C LEU A 88 3.10 -18.92 -18.25
N ASP A 89 2.77 -18.39 -19.42
CA ASP A 89 2.34 -19.17 -20.59
C ASP A 89 3.48 -20.03 -21.15
N GLU A 90 4.73 -19.71 -20.82
CA GLU A 90 5.93 -20.41 -21.27
C GLU A 90 6.42 -21.46 -20.27
N VAL A 91 5.70 -21.61 -19.16
CA VAL A 91 6.04 -22.51 -18.05
C VAL A 91 4.88 -23.48 -17.84
N ASP A 92 5.20 -24.74 -17.56
CA ASP A 92 4.20 -25.70 -17.14
C ASP A 92 3.90 -25.51 -15.64
N PRO A 93 2.66 -25.21 -15.22
CA PRO A 93 2.35 -24.89 -13.84
C PRO A 93 2.41 -26.10 -12.89
N GLN A 94 2.39 -27.33 -13.40
CA GLN A 94 2.45 -28.55 -12.60
C GLN A 94 3.89 -29.00 -12.34
N THR A 95 4.81 -28.64 -13.22
CA THR A 95 6.21 -29.11 -13.15
C THR A 95 7.24 -27.99 -13.05
N MET A 96 6.83 -26.74 -13.29
CA MET A 96 7.70 -25.58 -13.47
C MET A 96 8.70 -25.70 -14.63
N ALA A 97 8.51 -26.67 -15.53
CA ALA A 97 9.36 -26.85 -16.71
C ALA A 97 9.09 -25.78 -17.76
N SER A 98 10.14 -25.36 -18.47
CA SER A 98 10.01 -24.51 -19.65
C SER A 98 9.32 -25.29 -20.77
N ARG A 99 8.31 -24.70 -21.39
CA ARG A 99 7.67 -25.23 -22.60
C ARG A 99 8.53 -25.05 -23.85
N LYS A 100 9.56 -24.21 -23.78
CA LYS A 100 10.44 -23.86 -24.92
C LYS A 100 11.75 -24.63 -24.91
N VAL A 101 12.28 -24.95 -23.73
CA VAL A 101 13.60 -25.59 -23.57
C VAL A 101 13.45 -26.82 -22.68
N ARG A 102 13.70 -28.00 -23.25
CA ARG A 102 13.68 -29.25 -22.48
C ARG A 102 14.78 -29.23 -21.42
N GLY A 103 14.47 -29.70 -20.21
CA GLY A 103 15.40 -29.78 -19.09
C GLY A 103 15.65 -28.46 -18.37
N LEU A 104 14.99 -27.36 -18.79
CA LEU A 104 15.03 -26.08 -18.08
C LEU A 104 13.81 -25.94 -17.18
N TYR A 105 14.03 -25.57 -15.91
CA TYR A 105 12.98 -25.32 -14.91
C TYR A 105 13.16 -23.93 -14.33
N LEU A 106 12.05 -23.24 -14.03
CA LEU A 106 12.04 -21.86 -13.54
C LEU A 106 11.21 -21.74 -12.27
N CYS A 107 11.72 -21.04 -11.27
CA CYS A 107 11.02 -20.84 -10.00
C CYS A 107 11.38 -19.51 -9.35
N GLY A 108 10.56 -19.08 -8.39
CA GLY A 108 10.74 -17.82 -7.67
C GLY A 108 10.49 -16.58 -8.52
N GLU A 109 11.13 -15.49 -8.13
CA GLU A 109 10.87 -14.12 -8.63
C GLU A 109 11.28 -13.91 -10.10
N VAL A 110 11.97 -14.88 -10.73
CA VAL A 110 12.25 -14.82 -12.17
C VAL A 110 10.98 -15.01 -13.01
N LEU A 111 9.95 -15.66 -12.43
CA LEU A 111 8.64 -15.82 -13.05
C LEU A 111 7.86 -14.52 -12.94
N ASP A 112 6.95 -14.27 -13.90
CA ASP A 112 6.00 -13.15 -13.83
C ASP A 112 4.93 -13.39 -12.75
N VAL A 113 5.35 -13.35 -11.49
CA VAL A 113 4.55 -13.53 -10.28
C VAL A 113 4.97 -12.50 -9.25
N ALA A 114 4.05 -11.59 -8.90
CA ALA A 114 4.25 -10.64 -7.82
C ALA A 114 3.01 -10.59 -6.92
N GLY A 115 3.22 -10.79 -5.62
CA GLY A 115 2.20 -10.68 -4.58
C GLY A 115 2.35 -9.40 -3.75
N PRO A 116 1.32 -9.03 -2.96
CA PRO A 116 1.42 -7.92 -2.02
C PRO A 116 2.45 -8.20 -0.91
N VAL A 117 2.88 -7.15 -0.21
CA VAL A 117 3.70 -7.28 1.00
C VAL A 117 2.96 -8.11 2.04
N GLY A 118 3.67 -9.01 2.73
CA GLY A 118 3.08 -9.93 3.72
C GLY A 118 3.46 -11.40 3.54
N GLY A 119 4.55 -11.70 2.83
CA GLY A 119 5.09 -13.06 2.70
C GLY A 119 4.63 -13.84 1.46
N TYR A 120 3.76 -13.28 0.63
CA TYR A 120 3.27 -13.93 -0.58
C TYR A 120 4.37 -14.25 -1.60
N ASN A 121 5.32 -13.33 -1.80
CA ASN A 121 6.44 -13.55 -2.73
C ASN A 121 7.38 -14.66 -2.23
N LEU A 122 7.63 -14.73 -0.92
CA LEU A 122 8.37 -15.84 -0.33
C LEU A 122 7.61 -17.16 -0.50
N GLN A 123 6.30 -17.17 -0.23
CA GLN A 123 5.47 -18.36 -0.43
C GLN A 123 5.49 -18.84 -1.89
N ALA A 124 5.43 -17.92 -2.86
CA ALA A 124 5.55 -18.25 -4.28
C ALA A 124 6.93 -18.84 -4.61
N ALA A 125 8.01 -18.26 -4.06
CA ALA A 125 9.35 -18.80 -4.23
C ALA A 125 9.51 -20.21 -3.66
N TRP A 126 8.98 -20.48 -2.46
CA TRP A 126 9.04 -21.81 -1.86
C TRP A 126 8.21 -22.84 -2.61
N ALA A 127 6.97 -22.50 -2.97
CA ALA A 127 6.07 -23.43 -3.65
C ALA A 127 6.59 -23.79 -5.05
N THR A 128 6.98 -22.79 -5.84
CA THR A 128 7.53 -23.02 -7.19
C THR A 128 8.89 -23.70 -7.13
N GLY A 129 9.75 -23.34 -6.16
CA GLY A 129 11.04 -23.98 -5.96
C GLY A 129 10.92 -25.46 -5.63
N PHE A 130 9.97 -25.82 -4.75
CA PHE A 130 9.66 -27.21 -4.42
C PHE A 130 9.23 -28.01 -5.65
N VAL A 131 8.23 -27.51 -6.39
CA VAL A 131 7.71 -28.20 -7.58
C VAL A 131 8.77 -28.35 -8.68
N ALA A 132 9.55 -27.30 -8.93
CA ALA A 132 10.63 -27.33 -9.90
C ALA A 132 11.71 -28.35 -9.54
N GLY A 133 12.13 -28.38 -8.27
CA GLY A 133 13.15 -29.31 -7.78
C GLY A 133 12.73 -30.78 -7.90
N GLU A 134 11.54 -31.11 -7.40
CA GLU A 134 10.98 -32.47 -7.49
C GLU A 134 10.82 -32.92 -8.95
N SER A 135 10.28 -32.05 -9.80
CA SER A 135 10.05 -32.37 -11.22
C SER A 135 11.34 -32.53 -12.02
N ALA A 136 12.36 -31.71 -11.72
CA ALA A 136 13.67 -31.83 -12.33
C ALA A 136 14.35 -33.15 -11.93
N ALA A 137 14.30 -33.53 -10.66
CA ALA A 137 14.87 -34.79 -10.18
C ALA A 137 14.20 -36.00 -10.83
N ALA A 138 12.86 -36.06 -10.82
CA ALA A 138 12.11 -37.17 -11.43
C ALA A 138 12.34 -37.32 -12.94
N SER A 139 12.64 -36.22 -13.65
CA SER A 139 12.93 -36.26 -15.08
C SER A 139 14.23 -37.03 -15.41
N LEU A 140 15.22 -37.01 -14.51
CA LEU A 140 16.50 -37.71 -14.68
C LEU A 140 16.33 -39.23 -14.59
N ASP A 141 15.43 -39.69 -13.72
CA ASP A 141 15.14 -41.12 -13.55
C ASP A 141 14.36 -41.71 -14.74
N THR A 142 13.72 -40.85 -15.55
CA THR A 142 12.93 -41.26 -16.72
C THR A 142 13.77 -41.33 -18.01
N GLU A 143 14.91 -40.63 -18.04
CA GLU A 143 15.85 -40.64 -19.18
C GLU A 143 16.97 -41.70 -19.03
N ALA A 144 17.05 -42.42 -17.91
CA ALA A 144 17.96 -43.54 -17.65
C ALA A 144 17.37 -44.91 -18.06
#